data_AF-A0A2I0SSR3-F1
#
_entry.id   AF-A0A2I0SSR3-F1
#
_cell.length_a   1.000
_cell.length_b   1.000
_cell.length_c   1.000
_cell.angle_alpha   90.00
_cell.angle_beta   90.00
_cell.angle_gamma   90.00
#
_symmetry.space_group_name_H-M   'P 1'
#
loop_
_entity.id
_entity.type
_entity.pdbx_description
1 polymer ?
#
loop_
_entity_poly.entity_id
_entity_poly.type
_entity_poly.pdbx_seq_one_letter_code
_entity_poly.pdbx_strand_id
1 'polypeptide(L)'
;MAGFIAVGIAIAACVAGDRATKKRKREFRDRYGSFEGFRGQVDTERIQGVRRQSGDVAAIKAVREEHPCVSLVTAKRYVDELPV
;
A
#
# COMPACT_ATOMS: atom_id res chain seq x y z
N MET A 1 19.34 30.65 -28.76
CA MET A 1 18.74 29.57 -29.57
C MET A 1 19.14 28.24 -28.98
N ALA A 2 18.16 27.36 -28.74
CA ALA A 2 18.24 25.90 -28.56
C ALA A 2 19.16 25.33 -27.45
N GLY A 3 18.73 24.38 -26.60
CA GLY A 3 17.52 23.59 -26.63
C GLY A 3 17.35 22.67 -25.42
N PHE A 4 16.09 22.27 -25.24
CA PHE A 4 15.58 21.02 -24.68
C PHE A 4 16.60 19.87 -24.82
N ILE A 5 16.80 18.93 -23.89
CA ILE A 5 15.84 17.94 -23.41
C ILE A 5 16.34 17.40 -22.06
N ALA A 6 15.64 17.71 -20.97
CA ALA A 6 15.74 16.99 -19.70
C ALA A 6 14.48 16.12 -19.51
N VAL A 7 14.15 15.31 -20.51
CA VAL A 7 13.01 14.38 -20.51
C VAL A 7 13.55 13.01 -20.89
N GLY A 8 14.22 12.35 -19.95
CA GLY A 8 14.81 11.01 -20.20
C GLY A 8 14.62 10.01 -19.07
N ILE A 9 14.46 10.47 -17.82
CA ILE A 9 14.52 9.55 -16.66
C ILE A 9 13.13 9.19 -16.12
N ALA A 10 12.07 9.95 -16.46
CA ALA A 10 10.73 9.70 -15.91
C ALA A 10 9.98 8.50 -16.54
N ILE A 11 10.35 8.05 -17.75
CA ILE A 11 9.55 7.06 -18.49
C ILE A 11 9.84 5.62 -18.03
N ALA A 12 11.06 5.32 -17.57
CA ALA A 12 11.42 3.97 -17.11
C ALA A 12 10.72 3.56 -15.80
N ALA A 13 10.40 4.53 -14.93
CA ALA A 13 9.68 4.27 -13.68
C ALA A 13 8.22 3.81 -13.89
N CYS A 14 7.56 4.29 -14.96
CA CYS A 14 6.18 3.94 -15.26
C CYS A 14 6.04 2.45 -15.67
N VAL A 15 6.96 1.91 -16.46
CA VAL A 15 6.86 0.53 -16.97
C VAL A 15 7.22 -0.50 -15.89
N ALA A 16 8.20 -0.21 -15.02
CA ALA A 16 8.54 -1.05 -13.88
C ALA A 16 7.43 -1.02 -12.80
N GLY A 17 6.81 0.14 -12.59
CA GLY A 17 5.67 0.32 -11.70
C GLY A 17 4.47 -0.53 -12.13
N ASP A 18 4.18 -0.61 -13.42
CA ASP A 18 3.03 -1.35 -13.95
C ASP A 18 3.15 -2.87 -13.70
N ARG A 19 4.34 -3.45 -13.92
CA ARG A 19 4.61 -4.87 -13.65
C ARG A 19 4.61 -5.19 -12.17
N ALA A 20 5.26 -4.38 -11.34
CA ALA A 20 5.29 -4.57 -9.89
C ALA A 20 3.90 -4.40 -9.26
N THR A 21 3.11 -3.45 -9.75
CA THR A 21 1.72 -3.23 -9.31
C THR A 21 0.81 -4.35 -9.75
N LYS A 22 0.95 -4.85 -10.99
CA LYS A 22 0.22 -6.04 -11.46
C LYS A 22 0.56 -7.28 -10.64
N LYS A 23 1.85 -7.49 -10.32
CA LYS A 23 2.29 -8.59 -9.47
C LYS A 23 1.67 -8.50 -8.07
N ARG A 24 1.79 -7.34 -7.40
CA ARG A 24 1.19 -7.12 -6.08
C ARG A 24 -0.32 -7.27 -6.07
N LYS A 25 -1.02 -6.78 -7.11
CA LYS A 25 -2.47 -6.94 -7.25
C LYS A 25 -2.87 -8.40 -7.37
N ARG A 26 -2.08 -9.19 -8.11
CA ARG A 26 -2.28 -10.64 -8.22
C ARG A 26 -1.99 -11.32 -6.88
N GLU A 27 -0.86 -11.05 -6.25
CA GLU A 27 -0.51 -11.61 -4.93
C GLU A 27 -1.53 -11.25 -3.84
N PHE A 28 -2.04 -10.02 -3.85
CA PHE A 28 -3.11 -9.59 -2.95
C PHE A 28 -4.38 -10.41 -3.17
N ARG A 29 -4.77 -10.62 -4.43
CA ARG A 29 -5.94 -11.44 -4.77
C ARG A 29 -5.72 -12.91 -4.40
N ASP A 30 -4.54 -13.46 -4.67
CA ASP A 30 -4.23 -14.85 -4.39
C ASP A 30 -4.17 -15.12 -2.87
N ARG A 31 -3.69 -14.14 -2.08
CA ARG A 31 -3.56 -14.27 -0.61
C ARG A 31 -4.82 -13.92 0.17
N TYR A 32 -5.54 -12.88 -0.23
CA TYR A 32 -6.66 -12.34 0.54
C TYR A 32 -8.00 -12.43 -0.18
N GLY A 33 -8.01 -12.65 -1.51
CA GLY A 33 -9.20 -12.66 -2.35
C GLY A 33 -9.79 -11.27 -2.58
N SER A 34 -10.19 -10.61 -1.50
CA SER A 34 -10.86 -9.32 -1.47
C SER A 34 -10.32 -8.42 -0.36
N PHE A 35 -10.80 -7.17 -0.33
CA PHE A 35 -10.51 -6.27 0.78
C PHE A 35 -11.08 -6.77 2.11
N GLU A 36 -12.25 -7.40 2.12
CA GLU A 36 -12.84 -7.96 3.34
C GLU A 36 -12.04 -9.17 3.84
N GLY A 37 -11.58 -10.03 2.93
CA GLY A 37 -10.69 -11.14 3.29
C GLY A 37 -9.34 -10.67 3.83
N PHE A 38 -8.83 -9.54 3.32
CA PHE A 38 -7.68 -8.87 3.90
C PHE A 38 -8.00 -8.32 5.30
N ARG A 39 -9.10 -7.55 5.44
CA ARG A 39 -9.53 -6.95 6.70
C ARG A 39 -9.70 -7.98 7.82
N GLY A 40 -10.21 -9.17 7.51
CA GLY A 40 -10.34 -10.27 8.47
C GLY A 40 -9.03 -10.95 8.89
N GLN A 41 -7.93 -10.73 8.16
CA GLN A 41 -6.62 -11.30 8.46
C GLN A 41 -5.65 -10.31 9.12
N VAL A 42 -5.96 -9.01 9.14
CA VAL A 42 -5.12 -8.01 9.81
C VAL A 42 -5.38 -8.04 11.31
N ASP A 43 -4.32 -8.04 12.11
CA ASP A 43 -4.39 -7.84 13.55
C ASP A 43 -4.87 -6.41 13.86
N THR A 44 -6.17 -6.27 14.02
CA THR A 44 -6.84 -4.97 14.17
C THR A 44 -6.46 -4.29 15.48
N GLU A 45 -6.32 -5.05 16.57
CA GLU A 45 -5.98 -4.49 17.88
C GLU A 45 -4.57 -3.91 17.87
N ARG A 46 -3.61 -4.63 17.26
CA ARG A 46 -2.24 -4.15 17.10
C ARG A 46 -2.18 -2.89 16.25
N ILE A 47 -2.84 -2.86 15.09
CA ILE A 47 -2.80 -1.68 14.20
C ILE A 47 -3.47 -0.47 14.86
N GLN A 48 -4.58 -0.67 15.58
CA GLN A 48 -5.18 0.41 16.39
C GLN A 48 -4.23 0.90 17.49
N GLY A 49 -3.53 -0.01 18.17
CA GLY A 49 -2.51 0.33 19.16
C GLY A 49 -1.40 1.20 18.57
N VAL A 50 -0.89 0.84 17.39
CA VAL A 50 0.12 1.65 16.68
C VAL A 50 -0.44 3.01 16.27
N ARG A 51 -1.69 3.05 15.77
CA ARG A 51 -2.37 4.30 15.38
C ARG A 51 -2.46 5.26 16.56
N ARG A 52 -2.89 4.77 17.73
CA ARG A 52 -3.04 5.58 18.94
C ARG A 52 -1.71 6.07 19.49
N GLN A 53 -0.66 5.26 19.41
CA GLN A 53 0.67 5.59 19.95
C GLN A 53 1.52 6.44 19.01
N SER A 54 1.39 6.26 17.69
CA SER A 54 2.35 6.78 16.71
C SER A 54 1.70 7.41 15.48
N GLY A 55 0.36 7.47 15.43
CA GLY A 55 -0.41 8.14 14.38
C GLY A 55 -0.70 7.29 13.14
N ASP A 56 -1.49 7.85 12.23
CA ASP A 56 -2.01 7.14 11.05
C ASP A 56 -0.91 6.67 10.10
N VAL A 57 0.15 7.47 9.91
CA VAL A 57 1.26 7.10 9.01
C VAL A 57 2.00 5.87 9.54
N ALA A 58 2.19 5.76 10.85
CA ALA A 58 2.82 4.60 11.47
C ALA A 58 1.93 3.35 11.35
N ALA A 59 0.62 3.51 11.54
CA ALA A 59 -0.34 2.41 11.35
C ALA A 59 -0.36 1.91 9.90
N ILE A 60 -0.38 2.81 8.91
CA ILE A 60 -0.35 2.46 7.49
C ILE A 60 0.96 1.74 7.14
N LYS A 61 2.09 2.17 7.70
CA LYS A 61 3.38 1.48 7.53
C LYS A 61 3.34 0.09 8.13
N ALA A 62 2.89 -0.06 9.38
CA ALA A 62 2.79 -1.35 10.06
C ALA A 62 1.95 -2.36 9.26
N VAL A 63 0.80 -1.93 8.71
CA VAL A 63 -0.03 -2.76 7.82
C VAL A 63 0.76 -3.27 6.61
N ARG A 64 1.58 -2.42 5.99
CA ARG A 64 2.35 -2.77 4.79
C ARG A 64 3.62 -3.56 5.09
N GLU A 65 4.16 -3.45 6.30
CA GLU A 65 5.26 -4.29 6.78
C GLU A 65 4.78 -5.72 7.01
N GLU A 66 3.60 -5.88 7.62
CA GLU A 66 3.00 -7.20 7.86
C GLU A 66 2.39 -7.81 6.59
N HIS A 67 1.88 -6.96 5.69
CA HIS A 67 1.25 -7.37 4.45
C HIS A 67 1.88 -6.65 3.23
N PRO A 68 3.08 -7.06 2.76
CA PRO A 68 3.84 -6.33 1.72
C PRO A 68 3.17 -6.22 0.35
N CYS A 69 2.26 -7.14 0.03
CA CYS A 69 1.50 -7.14 -1.22
C CYS A 69 0.32 -6.15 -1.21
N VAL A 70 0.01 -5.54 -0.05
CA VAL A 70 -1.05 -4.55 0.10
C VAL A 70 -0.62 -3.21 -0.48
N SER A 71 -1.47 -2.64 -1.32
CA SER A 71 -1.24 -1.32 -1.90
C SER A 71 -1.35 -0.23 -0.82
N LEU A 72 -0.67 0.90 -1.02
CA LEU A 72 -0.77 2.04 -0.09
C LEU A 72 -2.21 2.52 0.08
N VAL A 73 -2.99 2.55 -1.01
CA VAL A 73 -4.40 2.97 -0.99
C VAL A 73 -5.25 2.01 -0.15
N THR A 74 -5.02 0.70 -0.31
CA THR A 74 -5.73 -0.33 0.47
C THR A 74 -5.37 -0.25 1.96
N ALA A 75 -4.09 -0.07 2.29
CA ALA A 75 -3.63 0.08 3.67
C ALA A 75 -4.18 1.35 4.32
N LYS A 76 -4.17 2.48 3.58
CA LYS A 76 -4.80 3.73 4.03
C LYS A 76 -6.28 3.53 4.29
N ARG A 77 -7.02 2.97 3.33
CA ARG A 77 -8.45 2.70 3.48
C ARG A 77 -8.74 1.87 4.73
N TYR A 78 -7.96 0.82 4.98
CA TYR A 78 -8.13 0.00 6.17
C TYR A 78 -7.96 0.81 7.45
N VAL A 79 -6.90 1.61 7.57
CA VAL A 79 -6.65 2.45 8.75
C VAL A 79 -7.74 3.52 8.93
N ASP A 80 -8.20 4.13 7.85
CA ASP A 80 -9.30 5.12 7.87
C ASP A 80 -10.63 4.49 8.32
N GLU A 81 -10.89 3.21 8.00
CA GLU A 81 -12.09 2.46 8.42
C GLU A 81 -12.00 1.91 9.87
N LEU A 82 -10.86 2.08 10.56
CA LEU A 82 -10.73 1.68 11.96
C LEU A 82 -11.48 2.66 12.88
N PRO A 83 -12.23 2.14 13.88
CA PRO A 83 -12.80 3.01 14.90
C PRO A 83 -11.68 3.75 15.65
N VAL A 84 -12.00 4.98 16.05
CA VAL A 84 -11.14 5.84 16.88
C VAL A 84 -11.10 5.35 18.32
#